data_AF-A0A6N6WNN2-F1
#
_entry.id   AF-A0A6N6WNN2-F1
#
_cell.length_a   1.000
_cell.length_b   1.000
_cell.length_c   1.000
_cell.angle_alpha   90.00
_cell.angle_beta   90.00
_cell.angle_gamma   90.00
#
_symmetry.space_group_name_H-M   'P 1'
#
loop_
_entity.id
_entity.type
_entity.pdbx_description
1 polymer ?
#
loop_
_entity_poly.entity_id
_entity_poly.type
_entity_poly.pdbx_seq_one_letter_code
_entity_poly.pdbx_strand_id
1 'polypeptide(L)'
;EFEYLFTDLRKTHNQGVFDVYSPDMLRCRKSGVLTGLPDGYGRGRIIGDYRRVALYGISYLVRERELQFADLQSRLEKGEDLEATIRLREELAEHRHALLQIQEMAAKYGFDISRPAQNAQEAVQWLYFAYLAAVKSQNGGAMSLGRTASFLDIYIERDFKAGVINE
;
A
#
# COMPACT_ATOMS: atom_id res chain seq x y z
N GLU A 1 19.32 -19.17 -6.93
CA GLU A 1 17.87 -19.05 -7.17
C GLU A 1 17.41 -17.60 -7.15
N PHE A 2 17.54 -16.87 -6.02
CA PHE A 2 17.14 -15.46 -5.94
C PHE A 2 17.69 -14.57 -7.07
N GLU A 3 19.00 -14.62 -7.33
CA GLU A 3 19.63 -13.83 -8.40
C GLU A 3 19.04 -14.15 -9.78
N TYR A 4 18.90 -15.43 -10.12
CA TYR A 4 18.27 -15.86 -11.37
C TYR A 4 16.83 -15.34 -11.52
N LEU A 5 16.03 -15.39 -10.45
CA LEU A 5 14.66 -14.89 -10.48
C LEU A 5 14.58 -13.39 -10.79
N PHE A 6 15.48 -12.57 -10.23
CA PHE A 6 15.43 -11.09 -10.33
C PHE A 6 16.39 -10.49 -11.37
N THR A 7 17.18 -11.33 -12.04
CA THR A 7 18.00 -10.93 -13.19
C THR A 7 17.36 -11.41 -14.49
N ASP A 8 16.94 -12.68 -14.56
CA ASP A 8 16.55 -13.31 -15.82
C ASP A 8 15.03 -13.39 -16.02
N LEU A 9 14.24 -13.53 -14.94
CA LEU A 9 12.78 -13.74 -15.06
C LEU A 9 11.96 -12.49 -14.73
N ARG A 10 12.26 -11.80 -13.63
CA ARG A 10 11.51 -10.63 -13.16
C ARG A 10 12.41 -9.40 -13.14
N LYS A 11 12.27 -8.57 -14.18
CA LYS A 11 12.95 -7.28 -14.25
C LYS A 11 12.68 -6.42 -13.00
N THR A 12 13.72 -5.81 -12.47
CA THR A 12 13.64 -4.92 -11.30
C THR A 12 13.48 -3.45 -11.71
N HIS A 13 13.04 -2.61 -10.76
CA HIS A 13 13.02 -1.15 -10.93
C HIS A 13 14.41 -0.61 -11.31
N ASN A 14 15.45 -1.03 -10.57
CA ASN A 14 16.82 -0.59 -10.83
C ASN A 14 17.25 -0.88 -12.27
N GLN A 15 17.10 -2.13 -12.74
CA GLN A 15 17.46 -2.48 -14.12
C GLN A 15 16.66 -1.65 -15.13
N GLY A 16 15.34 -1.49 -14.92
CA GLY A 16 14.50 -0.69 -15.79
C GLY A 16 14.92 0.78 -15.90
N VAL A 17 15.35 1.38 -14.79
CA VAL A 17 15.86 2.76 -14.75
C VAL A 17 17.18 2.88 -15.51
N PHE A 18 18.13 1.98 -15.26
CA PHE A 18 19.45 2.05 -15.87
C PHE A 18 19.47 1.71 -17.37
N ASP A 19 18.48 0.93 -17.85
CA ASP A 19 18.31 0.67 -19.28
C ASP A 19 17.91 1.92 -20.08
N VAL A 20 17.27 2.91 -19.44
CA VAL A 20 16.74 4.12 -20.10
C VAL A 20 17.47 5.41 -19.70
N TYR A 21 18.45 5.33 -18.81
CA TYR A 21 19.25 6.49 -18.38
C TYR A 21 20.13 7.02 -19.50
N SER A 22 20.21 8.35 -19.61
CA SER A 22 21.11 8.99 -20.57
C SER A 22 22.56 9.03 -20.04
N PRO A 23 23.56 9.11 -20.93
CA PRO A 23 24.95 9.32 -20.52
C PRO A 23 25.15 10.58 -19.64
N ASP A 24 24.37 11.63 -19.87
CA ASP A 24 24.41 12.85 -19.05
C ASP A 24 23.92 12.62 -17.62
N MET A 25 22.81 11.89 -17.44
CA MET A 25 22.29 11.55 -16.11
C MET A 25 23.33 10.75 -15.31
N LEU A 26 23.99 9.79 -15.96
CA LEU A 26 25.07 9.02 -15.35
C LEU A 26 26.28 9.88 -14.97
N ARG A 27 26.66 10.85 -15.81
CA ARG A 27 27.72 11.83 -15.48
C ARG A 27 27.36 12.69 -14.28
N CYS A 28 26.14 13.22 -14.22
CA CYS A 28 25.65 14.02 -13.09
C CYS A 28 25.61 13.23 -11.78
N ARG A 29 25.24 11.93 -11.86
CA ARG A 29 25.29 11.01 -10.73
C ARG A 29 26.72 10.78 -10.25
N LYS A 30 27.65 10.53 -11.18
CA LYS A 30 29.06 10.28 -10.87
C LYS A 30 29.78 11.50 -10.29
N SER A 31 29.43 12.71 -10.76
CA SER A 31 30.03 13.95 -10.26
C SER A 31 29.46 14.42 -8.92
N GLY A 32 28.35 13.83 -8.46
CA GLY A 32 27.66 14.24 -7.23
C GLY A 32 26.74 15.45 -7.40
N VAL A 33 26.60 16.00 -8.61
CA VAL A 33 25.66 17.10 -8.90
C VAL A 33 24.21 16.66 -8.71
N LEU A 34 23.88 15.43 -9.13
CA LEU A 34 22.56 14.84 -8.95
C LEU A 34 22.71 13.42 -8.40
N THR A 35 22.77 13.30 -7.08
CA THR A 35 23.01 12.03 -6.36
C THR A 35 21.90 11.74 -5.36
N GLY A 36 21.77 10.47 -4.95
CA GLY A 36 20.77 10.03 -3.96
C GLY A 36 19.33 9.99 -4.50
N LEU A 37 19.16 9.83 -5.82
CA LEU A 37 17.85 9.58 -6.41
C LEU A 37 17.36 8.15 -6.09
N PRO A 38 16.04 7.90 -6.10
CA PRO A 38 15.47 6.57 -5.83
C PRO A 38 15.61 5.62 -7.05
N ASP A 39 16.84 5.46 -7.54
CA ASP A 39 17.22 4.54 -8.61
C ASP A 39 17.69 3.17 -8.07
N GLY A 40 18.18 3.13 -6.82
CA GLY A 40 18.68 1.92 -6.14
C GLY A 40 17.88 1.48 -4.91
N TYR A 41 16.75 2.12 -4.61
CA TYR A 41 15.91 1.81 -3.45
C TYR A 41 14.45 2.23 -3.70
N GLY A 42 13.53 1.77 -2.85
CA GLY A 42 12.11 2.14 -2.98
C GLY A 42 11.89 3.64 -2.80
N ARG A 43 11.10 4.27 -3.69
CA ARG A 43 10.82 5.73 -3.64
C ARG A 43 10.26 6.22 -2.30
N GLY A 44 9.45 5.40 -1.63
CA GLY A 44 8.77 5.76 -0.39
C GLY A 44 7.87 7.00 -0.56
N ARG A 45 7.74 7.80 0.49
CA ARG A 45 6.94 9.06 0.51
C ARG A 45 5.46 8.86 0.15
N ILE A 46 4.96 7.64 0.36
CA ILE A 46 3.55 7.29 0.22
C ILE A 46 3.04 6.91 1.60
N ILE A 47 1.92 7.51 2.00
CA ILE A 47 1.23 7.19 3.25
C ILE A 47 -0.10 6.60 2.86
N GLY A 48 -0.25 5.29 3.03
CA GLY A 48 -1.55 4.64 2.95
C GLY A 48 -2.43 5.12 4.09
N ASP A 49 -3.73 5.31 3.86
CA ASP A 49 -4.65 5.61 4.95
C ASP A 49 -4.99 4.32 5.72
N TYR A 50 -4.07 3.90 6.60
CA TYR A 50 -4.16 2.64 7.35
C TYR A 50 -5.38 2.57 8.28
N ARG A 51 -5.92 3.74 8.67
CA ARG A 51 -7.12 3.86 9.50
C ARG A 51 -8.35 3.24 8.82
N ARG A 52 -8.37 3.18 7.48
CA ARG A 52 -9.47 2.61 6.71
C ARG A 52 -9.73 1.14 7.02
N VAL A 53 -8.69 0.36 7.30
CA VAL A 53 -8.86 -1.06 7.64
C VAL A 53 -9.57 -1.18 8.98
N ALA A 54 -9.19 -0.38 9.98
CA ALA A 54 -9.90 -0.33 11.25
C ALA A 54 -11.34 0.17 11.11
N LEU A 55 -11.56 1.24 10.33
CA LEU A 55 -12.88 1.87 10.19
C LEU A 55 -13.89 1.03 9.37
N TYR A 56 -13.44 0.37 8.32
CA TYR A 56 -14.33 -0.28 7.34
C TYR A 56 -14.15 -1.79 7.21
N GLY A 57 -13.01 -2.35 7.62
CA GLY A 57 -12.66 -3.75 7.35
C GLY A 57 -12.27 -4.01 5.90
N ILE A 58 -11.59 -5.14 5.66
CA ILE A 58 -11.09 -5.48 4.31
C ILE A 58 -12.23 -5.73 3.32
N SER A 59 -13.32 -6.38 3.73
CA SER A 59 -14.43 -6.72 2.81
C SER A 59 -15.05 -5.49 2.16
N TYR A 60 -15.23 -4.41 2.95
CA TYR A 60 -15.73 -3.15 2.42
C TYR A 60 -14.75 -2.51 1.44
N LEU A 61 -13.46 -2.48 1.78
CA LEU A 61 -12.42 -1.88 0.93
C LEU A 61 -12.23 -2.63 -0.38
N VAL A 62 -12.32 -3.97 -0.36
CA VAL A 62 -12.30 -4.81 -1.57
C VAL A 62 -13.49 -4.45 -2.46
N ARG A 63 -14.69 -4.35 -1.87
CA ARG A 63 -15.88 -3.97 -2.62
C ARG A 63 -15.75 -2.58 -3.24
N GLU A 64 -15.18 -1.60 -2.51
CA GLU A 64 -14.90 -0.26 -3.03
C GLU A 64 -13.97 -0.31 -4.27
N ARG A 65 -12.91 -1.13 -4.23
CA ARG A 65 -11.99 -1.30 -5.37
C ARG A 65 -12.65 -1.95 -6.58
N GLU A 66 -13.53 -2.94 -6.36
CA GLU A 66 -14.29 -3.57 -7.44
C GLU A 66 -15.22 -2.58 -8.14
N LEU A 67 -15.87 -1.69 -7.38
CA LEU A 67 -16.72 -0.64 -7.94
C LEU A 67 -15.90 0.39 -8.73
N GLN A 68 -14.76 0.84 -8.20
CA GLN A 68 -13.85 1.75 -8.90
C GLN A 68 -13.29 1.15 -10.20
N PHE A 69 -12.97 -0.14 -10.19
CA PHE A 69 -12.53 -0.84 -11.39
C PHE A 69 -13.65 -0.88 -12.45
N ALA A 70 -14.87 -1.21 -12.03
CA ALA A 70 -16.03 -1.29 -12.93
C ALA A 70 -16.39 0.07 -13.53
N ASP A 71 -16.26 1.16 -12.78
CA ASP A 71 -16.52 2.53 -13.24
C ASP A 71 -15.67 2.92 -14.47
N LEU A 72 -14.45 2.37 -14.57
CA LEU A 72 -13.55 2.63 -15.70
C LEU A 72 -13.91 1.87 -16.99
N GLN A 73 -14.89 0.96 -16.96
CA GLN A 73 -15.23 0.12 -18.12
C GLN A 73 -15.66 0.95 -19.32
N SER A 74 -16.53 1.95 -19.12
CA SER A 74 -17.05 2.76 -20.24
C SER A 74 -15.93 3.55 -20.93
N ARG A 75 -15.00 4.12 -20.16
CA ARG A 75 -13.85 4.86 -20.69
C ARG A 75 -12.94 3.95 -21.51
N LEU A 76 -12.69 2.74 -21.00
CA LEU A 76 -11.90 1.72 -21.70
C LEU A 76 -12.51 1.38 -23.06
N GLU A 77 -13.80 1.05 -23.08
CA GLU A 77 -14.51 0.62 -24.30
C GLU A 77 -14.62 1.74 -25.34
N LYS A 78 -14.70 3.00 -24.90
CA LYS A 78 -14.73 4.17 -25.77
C LYS A 78 -13.34 4.62 -26.24
N GLY A 79 -12.26 4.03 -25.72
CA GLY A 79 -10.89 4.42 -26.03
C GLY A 79 -10.47 5.77 -25.43
N GLU A 80 -11.16 6.25 -24.40
CA GLU A 80 -10.85 7.51 -23.72
C GLU A 80 -9.63 7.34 -22.81
N ASP A 81 -8.57 8.12 -23.07
CA ASP A 81 -7.27 8.02 -22.39
C ASP A 81 -6.77 6.58 -22.26
N LEU A 82 -6.85 5.82 -23.35
CA LEU A 82 -6.78 4.35 -23.37
C LEU A 82 -5.65 3.76 -22.50
N GLU A 83 -4.39 4.20 -22.70
CA GLU A 83 -3.25 3.70 -21.92
C GLU A 83 -3.36 4.02 -20.42
N ALA A 84 -3.79 5.23 -20.08
CA ALA A 84 -3.96 5.64 -18.69
C ALA A 84 -5.11 4.88 -18.02
N THR A 85 -6.20 4.62 -18.75
CA THR A 85 -7.33 3.82 -18.28
C THR A 85 -6.93 2.37 -18.08
N ILE A 86 -6.17 1.76 -19.00
CA ILE A 86 -5.65 0.39 -18.85
C ILE A 86 -4.75 0.30 -17.62
N ARG A 87 -3.77 1.21 -17.48
CA ARG A 87 -2.85 1.23 -16.34
C ARG A 87 -3.60 1.35 -15.01
N LEU A 88 -4.56 2.28 -14.91
CA LEU A 88 -5.31 2.48 -13.68
C LEU A 88 -6.16 1.25 -13.31
N ARG A 89 -6.72 0.56 -14.32
CA ARG A 89 -7.47 -0.68 -14.09
C ARG A 89 -6.58 -1.80 -13.56
N GLU A 90 -5.39 -1.98 -14.12
CA GLU A 90 -4.39 -2.93 -13.61
C GLU A 90 -3.98 -2.59 -12.17
N GLU A 91 -3.68 -1.32 -11.88
CA GLU A 91 -3.35 -0.85 -10.54
C GLU A 91 -4.49 -1.11 -9.53
N LEU A 92 -5.75 -0.91 -9.91
CA LEU A 92 -6.91 -1.20 -9.04
C LEU A 92 -7.10 -2.69 -8.80
N ALA A 93 -6.81 -3.55 -9.79
CA ALA A 93 -6.81 -4.99 -9.61
C ALA A 93 -5.71 -5.44 -8.64
N GLU A 94 -4.50 -4.90 -8.76
CA GLU A 94 -3.41 -5.15 -7.81
C GLU A 94 -3.75 -4.64 -6.40
N HIS A 95 -4.39 -3.47 -6.28
CA HIS A 95 -4.86 -2.98 -4.98
C HIS A 95 -5.88 -3.94 -4.34
N ARG A 96 -6.79 -4.53 -5.12
CA ARG A 96 -7.74 -5.53 -4.65
C ARG A 96 -7.03 -6.80 -4.19
N HIS A 97 -6.08 -7.32 -4.96
CA HIS A 97 -5.27 -8.48 -4.59
C HIS A 97 -4.47 -8.23 -3.31
N ALA A 98 -3.84 -7.06 -3.20
CA ALA A 98 -3.11 -6.66 -2.00
C ALA A 98 -4.03 -6.63 -0.77
N LEU A 99 -5.24 -6.06 -0.85
CA LEU A 99 -6.19 -6.06 0.28
C LEU A 99 -6.52 -7.47 0.78
N LEU A 100 -6.72 -8.43 -0.14
CA LEU A 100 -6.95 -9.82 0.23
C LEU A 100 -5.73 -10.47 0.87
N GLN A 101 -4.52 -10.16 0.39
CA GLN A 101 -3.27 -10.62 1.01
C GLN A 101 -3.07 -10.03 2.41
N ILE A 102 -3.54 -8.80 2.70
CA ILE A 102 -3.53 -8.24 4.06
C ILE A 102 -4.42 -9.09 4.98
N GLN A 103 -5.59 -9.52 4.51
CA GLN A 103 -6.48 -10.40 5.26
C GLN A 103 -5.84 -11.78 5.52
N GLU A 104 -5.24 -12.38 4.50
CA GLU A 104 -4.49 -13.64 4.66
C GLU A 104 -3.32 -13.50 5.63
N MET A 105 -2.61 -12.36 5.58
CA MET A 105 -1.52 -12.06 6.50
C MET A 105 -2.03 -11.98 7.93
N ALA A 106 -3.10 -11.22 8.18
CA ALA A 106 -3.67 -11.07 9.52
C ALA A 106 -4.21 -12.41 10.06
N ALA A 107 -4.78 -13.26 9.20
CA ALA A 107 -5.26 -14.59 9.57
C ALA A 107 -4.13 -15.49 10.11
N LYS A 108 -2.88 -15.34 9.63
CA LYS A 108 -1.72 -16.07 10.19
C LYS A 108 -1.40 -15.69 11.64
N TYR A 109 -1.87 -14.52 12.10
CA TYR A 109 -1.78 -14.08 13.48
C TYR A 109 -3.06 -14.38 14.28
N GLY A 110 -4.04 -15.08 13.71
CA GLY A 110 -5.30 -15.44 14.37
C GLY A 110 -6.36 -14.33 14.35
N PHE A 111 -6.23 -13.30 13.51
CA PHE A 111 -7.19 -12.20 13.42
C PHE A 111 -8.00 -12.24 12.12
N ASP A 112 -9.32 -12.05 12.24
CA ASP A 112 -10.21 -11.81 11.10
C ASP A 112 -10.50 -10.31 10.94
N ILE A 113 -9.79 -9.70 9.99
CA ILE A 113 -9.91 -8.27 9.66
C ILE A 113 -10.89 -7.98 8.51
N SER A 114 -11.72 -8.96 8.13
CA SER A 114 -12.72 -8.79 7.07
C SER A 114 -13.78 -7.73 7.45
N ARG A 115 -14.09 -7.61 8.74
CA ARG A 115 -15.03 -6.65 9.33
C ARG A 115 -14.34 -5.42 9.93
N PRO A 116 -15.07 -4.30 10.12
CA PRO A 116 -14.59 -3.16 10.92
C PRO A 116 -14.15 -3.58 12.33
N ALA A 117 -13.22 -2.81 12.90
CA ALA A 117 -12.81 -2.94 14.29
C ALA A 117 -13.96 -2.58 15.23
N GLN A 118 -14.17 -3.41 16.25
CA GLN A 118 -15.26 -3.29 17.21
C GLN A 118 -14.83 -2.68 18.54
N ASN A 119 -13.54 -2.72 18.88
CA ASN A 119 -12.98 -2.20 20.13
C ASN A 119 -11.64 -1.46 19.86
N ALA A 120 -11.10 -0.79 20.88
CA ALA A 120 -9.86 -0.05 20.81
C ALA A 120 -8.67 -0.94 20.43
N GLN A 121 -8.59 -2.14 21.00
CA GLN A 121 -7.53 -3.10 20.68
C GLN A 121 -7.55 -3.50 19.19
N GLU A 122 -8.72 -3.85 18.66
CA GLU A 122 -8.90 -4.15 17.24
C GLU A 122 -8.61 -2.93 16.37
N ALA A 123 -8.98 -1.72 16.77
CA ALA A 123 -8.72 -0.52 15.98
C ALA A 123 -7.22 -0.27 15.82
N VAL A 124 -6.45 -0.41 16.91
CA VAL A 124 -4.98 -0.35 16.88
C VAL A 124 -4.43 -1.49 16.01
N GLN A 125 -4.91 -2.72 16.22
CA GLN A 125 -4.40 -3.91 15.55
C GLN A 125 -4.69 -3.93 14.04
N TRP A 126 -5.89 -3.54 13.59
CA TRP A 126 -6.31 -3.51 12.18
C TRP A 126 -5.51 -2.46 11.42
N LEU A 127 -5.33 -1.29 12.04
CA LEU A 127 -4.48 -0.24 11.51
C LEU A 127 -3.04 -0.71 11.38
N TYR A 128 -2.50 -1.34 12.42
CA TYR A 128 -1.13 -1.84 12.40
C TYR A 128 -0.95 -2.94 11.34
N PHE A 129 -1.91 -3.84 11.15
CA PHE A 129 -1.82 -4.84 10.06
C PHE A 129 -1.76 -4.18 8.67
N ALA A 130 -2.55 -3.13 8.43
CA ALA A 130 -2.48 -2.40 7.17
C ALA A 130 -1.09 -1.77 6.94
N TYR A 131 -0.50 -1.19 8.00
CA TYR A 131 0.87 -0.65 7.94
C TYR A 131 1.93 -1.74 7.79
N LEU A 132 1.78 -2.86 8.52
CA LEU A 132 2.67 -4.01 8.48
C LEU A 132 2.77 -4.60 7.07
N ALA A 133 1.65 -4.68 6.36
CA ALA A 133 1.64 -5.13 4.98
C ALA A 133 2.42 -4.19 4.05
N ALA A 134 2.34 -2.88 4.26
CA ALA A 134 3.11 -1.91 3.50
C ALA A 134 4.62 -2.09 3.71
N VAL A 135 5.08 -2.26 4.96
CA VAL A 135 6.53 -2.45 5.25
C VAL A 135 7.04 -3.85 4.93
N LYS A 136 6.16 -4.86 4.78
CA LYS A 136 6.53 -6.20 4.28
C LYS A 136 6.69 -6.25 2.77
N SER A 137 5.98 -5.40 2.04
CA SER A 137 5.97 -5.41 0.57
C SER A 137 6.86 -4.33 -0.06
N GLN A 138 7.18 -3.26 0.68
CA GLN A 138 7.93 -2.13 0.17
C GLN A 138 9.04 -1.70 1.15
N ASN A 139 10.15 -1.24 0.58
CA ASN A 139 11.34 -0.78 1.30
C ASN A 139 11.62 0.72 1.02
N GLY A 140 10.56 1.53 1.00
CA GLY A 140 10.65 2.94 0.69
C GLY A 140 11.59 3.72 1.62
N GLY A 141 12.29 4.72 1.09
CA GLY A 141 13.21 5.55 1.92
C GLY A 141 12.54 6.25 3.11
N ALA A 142 11.22 6.49 3.04
CA ALA A 142 10.39 6.86 4.18
C ALA A 142 9.03 6.16 4.08
N MET A 143 8.69 5.38 5.10
CA MET A 143 7.42 4.64 5.26
C MET A 143 6.70 5.15 6.51
N SER A 144 5.96 6.25 6.39
CA SER A 144 5.34 6.91 7.56
C SER A 144 3.99 6.28 7.91
N LEU A 145 3.70 6.16 9.22
CA LEU A 145 2.42 5.66 9.74
C LEU A 145 1.23 6.60 9.49
N GLY A 146 1.48 7.89 9.27
CA GLY A 146 0.43 8.91 9.08
C GLY A 146 -0.12 9.49 10.39
N ARG A 147 -1.29 10.12 10.31
CA ARG A 147 -1.95 10.79 11.46
C ARG A 147 -3.02 9.89 12.08
N THR A 148 -2.63 9.13 13.09
CA THR A 148 -3.42 8.03 13.65
C THR A 148 -3.91 8.27 15.08
N ALA A 149 -3.18 9.07 15.88
CA ALA A 149 -3.47 9.26 17.31
C ALA A 149 -4.93 9.66 17.59
N SER A 150 -5.39 10.80 17.08
CA SER A 150 -6.77 11.27 17.29
C SER A 150 -7.84 10.36 16.68
N PHE A 151 -7.49 9.51 15.71
CA PHE A 151 -8.42 8.51 15.17
C PHE A 151 -8.58 7.33 16.15
N LEU A 152 -7.47 6.83 16.69
CA LEU A 152 -7.47 5.75 17.67
C LEU A 152 -8.10 6.19 18.99
N ASP A 153 -7.88 7.45 19.37
CA ASP A 153 -8.45 8.08 20.56
C ASP A 153 -9.99 7.95 20.61
N ILE A 154 -10.67 8.03 19.46
CA ILE A 154 -12.14 7.85 19.39
C ILE A 154 -12.57 6.46 19.88
N TYR A 155 -11.80 5.41 19.54
CA TYR A 155 -12.10 4.04 20.00
C TYR A 155 -11.69 3.84 21.46
N ILE A 156 -10.53 4.37 21.85
CA ILE A 156 -10.01 4.28 23.22
C ILE A 156 -10.97 4.98 24.19
N GLU A 157 -11.35 6.22 23.90
CA GLU A 157 -12.26 7.01 24.72
C GLU A 157 -13.64 6.34 24.88
N ARG A 158 -14.16 5.72 23.80
CA ARG A 158 -15.41 4.97 23.86
C ARG A 158 -15.30 3.77 24.80
N ASP A 159 -14.23 3.00 24.69
CA ASP A 159 -14.03 1.78 25.48
C ASP A 159 -13.70 2.12 26.94
N PHE A 160 -12.96 3.21 27.18
CA PHE A 160 -12.68 3.75 28.51
C PHE A 160 -13.97 4.20 29.21
N LYS A 161 -14.82 4.99 28.53
CA LYS A 161 -16.13 5.41 29.06
C LYS A 161 -17.08 4.23 29.32
N ALA A 162 -16.95 3.15 28.56
CA ALA A 162 -17.73 1.93 28.76
C ALA A 162 -17.16 1.02 29.88
N GLY A 163 -16.02 1.37 30.48
CA GLY A 163 -15.35 0.56 31.50
C GLY A 163 -14.77 -0.76 30.97
N VAL A 164 -14.54 -0.85 29.66
CA VAL A 164 -13.98 -2.05 29.00
C VAL A 164 -12.46 -2.10 29.15
N ILE A 165 -11.82 -0.93 29.16
CA ILE A 165 -10.38 -0.76 29.36
C ILE A 165 -10.13 0.28 30.45
N ASN A 166 -8.95 0.22 31.04
CA ASN A 166 -8.39 1.26 31.90
C ASN A 166 -7.27 2.01 31.15
N GLU A 167 -6.77 3.07 31.78
CA GLU A 167 -5.51 3.72 31.41
C GLU A 167 -4.32 2.83 31.83
#